data_AF-A0A9D2B8S8-F1
#
_entry.id   AF-A0A9D2B8S8-F1
#
_cell.length_a   1.000
_cell.length_b   1.000
_cell.length_c   1.000
_cell.angle_alpha   90.00
_cell.angle_beta   90.00
_cell.angle_gamma   90.00
#
_symmetry.space_group_name_H-M   'P 1'
#
loop_
_entity.id
_entity.type
_entity.pdbx_description
1 polymer ?
#
loop_
_entity_poly.entity_id
_entity_poly.type
_entity_poly.pdbx_seq_one_letter_code
_entity_poly.pdbx_strand_id
1 'polypeptide(L)'
;MNQNWKNNPRLQAIDPKKLEIMEFLVAQCQGKSLEMILPDLMAASSRLSEQGLSFTNAETAIIIDALKEDMSPEEQQRIDALRGFIL
;
A
#
# COMPACT_ATOMS: atom_id res chain seq x y z
N MET A 1 -17.06 1.75 1.57
CA MET A 1 -16.29 2.26 2.72
C MET A 1 -16.13 1.13 3.74
N ASN A 2 -15.26 0.16 3.47
CA ASN A 2 -14.81 -0.81 4.47
C ASN A 2 -13.34 -0.53 4.74
N GLN A 3 -13.03 0.22 5.79
CA GLN A 3 -11.65 0.49 6.22
C GLN A 3 -11.11 -0.69 7.07
N ASN A 4 -11.41 -1.94 6.68
CA ASN A 4 -11.04 -3.15 7.46
C ASN A 4 -9.53 -3.23 7.70
N TRP A 5 -8.74 -2.78 6.74
CA TRP A 5 -7.30 -2.75 6.86
C TRP A 5 -6.79 -1.88 8.02
N LYS A 6 -7.47 -0.77 8.38
CA LYS A 6 -7.09 0.07 9.53
C LYS A 6 -7.27 -0.61 10.87
N ASN A 7 -8.13 -1.63 10.94
CA ASN A 7 -8.33 -2.47 12.12
C ASN A 7 -7.36 -3.65 12.17
N ASN A 8 -6.46 -3.78 11.18
CA ASN A 8 -5.54 -4.90 11.14
C ASN A 8 -4.52 -4.75 12.28
N PRO A 9 -4.43 -5.70 13.23
CA PRO A 9 -3.54 -5.60 14.39
C PRO A 9 -2.07 -5.48 14.00
N ARG A 10 -1.72 -5.88 12.78
CA ARG A 10 -0.39 -5.73 12.21
C ARG A 10 -0.01 -4.26 11.95
N LEU A 11 -0.97 -3.34 11.81
CA LEU A 11 -0.69 -1.91 11.71
C LEU A 11 -0.23 -1.29 13.04
N GLN A 12 -0.60 -1.88 14.18
CA GLN A 12 -0.22 -1.34 15.50
C GLN A 12 1.29 -1.43 15.77
N ALA A 13 1.98 -2.33 15.06
CA ALA A 13 3.44 -2.49 15.15
C ALA A 13 4.21 -1.66 14.10
N ILE A 14 3.50 -0.93 13.23
CA ILE A 14 4.09 -0.13 12.16
C ILE A 14 4.51 1.23 12.70
N ASP A 15 5.69 1.70 12.26
CA ASP A 15 6.13 3.06 12.54
C ASP A 15 5.10 4.09 12.07
N PRO A 16 4.76 5.11 12.88
CA PRO A 16 3.74 6.10 12.54
C PRO A 16 4.02 6.79 11.20
N LYS A 17 5.30 7.02 10.85
CA LYS A 17 5.71 7.57 9.55
C LYS A 17 5.33 6.67 8.37
N LYS A 18 5.48 5.36 8.52
CA LYS A 18 5.08 4.38 7.49
C LYS A 18 3.57 4.32 7.37
N LEU A 19 2.87 4.43 8.50
CA LEU A 19 1.42 4.39 8.57
C LEU A 19 0.80 5.61 7.87
N GLU A 20 1.36 6.82 8.05
CA GLU A 20 0.96 8.02 7.30
C GLU A 20 1.12 7.82 5.79
N ILE A 21 2.25 7.24 5.35
CA ILE A 21 2.51 6.98 3.93
C ILE A 21 1.58 5.88 3.40
N MET A 22 1.26 4.85 4.19
CA MET A 22 0.25 3.85 3.84
C MET A 22 -1.12 4.48 3.66
N GLU A 23 -1.58 5.28 4.63
CA GLU A 23 -2.89 5.93 4.56
C GLU A 23 -2.97 6.85 3.36
N PHE A 24 -1.92 7.61 3.09
CA PHE A 24 -1.82 8.43 1.90
C PHE A 24 -1.93 7.57 0.64
N LEU A 25 -1.14 6.49 0.54
CA LEU A 25 -1.18 5.58 -0.59
C LEU A 25 -2.55 4.96 -0.79
N VAL A 26 -3.14 4.38 0.27
CA VAL A 26 -4.46 3.75 0.19
C VAL A 26 -5.50 4.75 -0.26
N ALA A 27 -5.53 5.96 0.33
CA ALA A 27 -6.47 7.00 -0.06
C ALA A 27 -6.24 7.48 -1.51
N GLN A 28 -4.98 7.56 -1.96
CA GLN A 28 -4.68 8.05 -3.29
C GLN A 28 -4.91 7.00 -4.38
N CYS A 29 -4.73 5.73 -4.04
CA CYS A 29 -4.95 4.61 -4.92
C CYS A 29 -6.41 4.15 -4.95
N GLN A 30 -7.20 4.50 -3.94
CA GLN A 30 -8.61 4.12 -3.85
C GLN A 30 -9.36 4.62 -5.10
N GLY A 31 -9.92 3.68 -5.87
CA GLY A 31 -10.66 3.98 -7.09
C GLY A 31 -9.81 4.50 -8.27
N LYS A 32 -8.47 4.38 -8.22
CA LYS A 32 -7.57 4.73 -9.33
C LYS A 32 -6.87 3.49 -9.89
N SER A 33 -6.66 3.49 -11.20
CA SER A 33 -5.92 2.44 -11.90
C SER A 33 -4.44 2.40 -11.54
N LEU A 34 -3.84 1.20 -11.64
CA LEU A 34 -2.44 0.93 -11.32
C LEU A 34 -1.45 1.97 -11.88
N GLU A 35 -1.65 2.37 -13.14
CA GLU A 35 -0.78 3.29 -13.86
C GLU A 35 -0.77 4.70 -13.26
N MET A 36 -1.89 5.11 -12.66
CA MET A 36 -2.00 6.39 -11.96
C MET A 36 -1.38 6.35 -10.58
N ILE A 37 -1.29 5.17 -9.97
CA ILE A 37 -0.81 5.00 -8.59
C ILE A 37 0.67 4.61 -8.52
N LEU A 38 1.24 4.07 -9.58
CA LEU A 38 2.68 3.77 -9.70
C LEU A 38 3.59 4.95 -9.32
N PRO A 39 3.39 6.18 -9.86
CA PRO A 39 4.21 7.33 -9.46
C PRO A 39 4.07 7.67 -7.99
N ASP A 40 2.88 7.51 -7.42
CA ASP A 40 2.63 7.75 -5.99
C ASP A 40 3.23 6.69 -5.08
N LEU A 41 3.21 5.42 -5.51
CA LEU A 41 3.88 4.31 -4.84
C LEU A 41 5.40 4.48 -4.87
N MET A 42 5.96 4.91 -6.00
CA MET A 42 7.37 5.27 -6.11
C MET A 42 7.73 6.46 -5.22
N ALA A 43 6.92 7.53 -5.20
CA ALA A 43 7.14 8.69 -4.35
C ALA A 43 7.09 8.32 -2.86
N ALA A 44 6.12 7.50 -2.46
CA ALA A 44 5.98 6.95 -1.12
C ALA A 44 7.18 6.08 -0.72
N SER A 45 7.58 5.15 -1.59
CA SER A 45 8.74 4.28 -1.37
C SER A 45 10.04 5.09 -1.29
N SER A 46 10.19 6.12 -2.14
CA SER A 46 11.36 7.01 -2.12
C SER A 46 11.43 7.78 -0.79
N ARG A 47 10.32 8.37 -0.34
CA ARG A 47 10.24 9.06 0.96
C ARG A 47 10.60 8.15 2.13
N LEU A 48 10.14 6.91 2.10
CA LEU A 48 10.51 5.92 3.11
C LEU A 48 12.01 5.61 3.05
N SER A 49 12.53 5.36 1.86
CA SER A 49 13.95 5.06 1.66
C SER A 49 14.86 6.20 2.12
N GLU A 50 14.46 7.46 1.92
CA GLU A 50 15.18 8.64 2.44
C GLU A 50 15.22 8.68 3.98
N GLN A 51 14.21 8.11 4.64
CA GLN A 51 14.17 7.98 6.09
C GLN A 51 14.88 6.72 6.60
N GLY A 52 15.51 5.93 5.72
CA GLY A 52 16.08 4.62 6.05
C GLY A 52 15.01 3.58 6.40
N LEU A 53 13.76 3.84 6.01
CA LEU A 53 12.62 2.97 6.25
C LEU A 53 12.24 2.28 4.93
N SER A 54 11.66 1.09 5.03
CA SER A 54 11.07 0.39 3.89
C SER A 54 9.87 -0.39 4.38
N PHE A 55 8.89 -0.59 3.50
CA PHE A 55 7.80 -1.49 3.83
C PHE A 55 8.33 -2.91 3.91
N THR A 56 8.09 -3.57 5.04
CA THR A 56 8.35 -4.99 5.20
C THR A 56 7.28 -5.81 4.48
N ASN A 57 7.57 -7.09 4.26
CA ASN A 57 6.66 -7.98 3.56
C ASN A 57 5.27 -8.08 4.21
N ALA A 58 5.21 -7.98 5.55
CA ALA A 58 3.97 -7.95 6.30
C ALA A 58 3.19 -6.65 6.09
N GLU A 59 3.90 -5.51 6.06
CA GLU A 59 3.33 -4.17 5.89
C GLU A 59 2.77 -4.00 4.47
N THR A 60 3.58 -4.33 3.45
CA THR A 60 3.18 -4.28 2.04
C THR A 60 1.95 -5.16 1.79
N ALA A 61 1.87 -6.34 2.41
CA ALA A 61 0.71 -7.21 2.28
C ALA A 61 -0.58 -6.55 2.78
N ILE A 62 -0.53 -5.77 3.85
CA ILE A 62 -1.72 -5.08 4.40
C ILE A 62 -2.18 -3.96 3.47
N ILE A 63 -1.24 -3.16 2.93
CA ILE A 63 -1.57 -2.11 1.94
C ILE A 63 -2.24 -2.76 0.74
N ILE A 64 -1.64 -3.84 0.22
CA ILE A 64 -2.17 -4.51 -0.96
C ILE A 64 -3.57 -5.06 -0.70
N ASP A 65 -3.81 -5.68 0.46
CA ASP A 65 -5.14 -6.17 0.84
C ASP A 65 -6.16 -5.01 0.94
N ALA A 66 -5.75 -3.90 1.55
CA ALA A 66 -6.54 -2.67 1.66
C ALA A 66 -6.93 -2.07 0.30
N LEU A 67 -5.95 -2.01 -0.61
CA LEU A 67 -6.13 -1.50 -1.97
C LEU A 67 -7.04 -2.42 -2.78
N LYS A 68 -6.87 -3.74 -2.62
CA LYS A 68 -7.67 -4.75 -3.31
C LYS A 68 -9.15 -4.65 -2.97
N GLU A 69 -9.53 -4.27 -1.74
CA GLU A 69 -10.94 -4.17 -1.32
C GLU A 69 -11.77 -3.17 -2.15
N ASP A 70 -11.15 -2.10 -2.65
CA ASP A 70 -11.81 -1.02 -3.42
C ASP A 70 -11.43 -1.02 -4.92
N MET A 71 -10.64 -2.00 -5.39
CA MET A 71 -10.16 -2.10 -6.78
C MET A 71 -10.92 -3.15 -7.61
N SER A 72 -10.94 -2.94 -8.93
CA SER A 72 -11.47 -3.93 -9.88
C SER A 72 -10.60 -5.19 -9.89
N PRO A 73 -11.16 -6.37 -10.22
CA PRO A 73 -10.40 -7.62 -10.29
C PRO A 73 -9.16 -7.56 -11.19
N GLU A 74 -9.18 -6.77 -12.25
CA GLU A 74 -8.02 -6.52 -13.13
C GLU A 74 -6.88 -5.79 -12.40
N GLU A 75 -7.21 -4.77 -11.59
CA GLU A 75 -6.23 -4.02 -10.80
C GLU A 75 -5.70 -4.85 -9.63
N GLN A 76 -6.56 -5.66 -9.00
CA GLN A 76 -6.15 -6.63 -7.99
C GLN A 76 -5.08 -7.59 -8.53
N GLN A 77 -5.25 -8.10 -9.76
CA GLN A 77 -4.26 -8.97 -10.41
C GLN A 77 -2.94 -8.24 -10.71
N ARG A 78 -3.00 -6.99 -11.17
CA ARG A 78 -1.80 -6.20 -11.44
C ARG A 78 -1.01 -5.92 -10.15
N ILE A 79 -1.67 -5.57 -9.05
CA ILE A 79 -0.99 -5.40 -7.75
C ILE A 79 -0.43 -6.73 -7.24
N ASP A 80 -1.11 -7.85 -7.45
CA ASP A 80 -0.59 -9.17 -7.06
C ASP A 80 0.67 -9.56 -7.85
N ALA A 81 0.73 -9.19 -9.13
CA ALA A 81 1.94 -9.36 -9.94
C ALA A 81 3.10 -8.50 -9.42
N LEU A 82 2.84 -7.25 -8.99
CA LEU A 82 3.84 -6.40 -8.33
C LEU A 82 4.29 -6.97 -6.99
N ARG A 83 3.37 -7.57 -6.22
CA ARG A 83 3.67 -8.25 -4.96
C ARG A 83 4.74 -9.32 -5.14
N GLY A 84 4.63 -10.12 -6.21
CA GLY A 84 5.63 -11.15 -6.54
C GLY A 84 6.99 -10.62 -7.00
N PHE A 85 7.08 -9.32 -7.31
CA PHE A 85 8.30 -8.67 -7.79
C PHE A 85 9.00 -7.82 -6.71
N ILE A 86 8.25 -7.36 -5.70
CA ILE A 86 8.71 -6.45 -4.64
C ILE A 86 9.04 -7.20 -3.33
N LEU A 87 8.41 -8.35 -3.07
CA LEU A 87 8.64 -9.20 -1.88
C LEU A 87 9.72 -10.26 -2.10
#